data_AF-A0A5J5A0Z2-F1
#
_entry.id   AF-A0A5J5A0Z2-F1
#
_cell.length_a   1.000
_cell.length_b   1.000
_cell.length_c   1.000
_cell.angle_alpha   90.00
_cell.angle_beta   90.00
_cell.angle_gamma   90.00
#
_symmetry.space_group_name_H-M   'P 1'
#
loop_
_entity.id
_entity.type
_entity.pdbx_description
1 polymer ?
#
loop_
_entity_poly.entity_id
_entity_poly.type
_entity_poly.pdbx_seq_one_letter_code
_entity_poly.pdbx_strand_id
1 'polypeptide(L)'
;MAPKSASRPTISFLLLSVLAMFICPMSEGMHLAETKMTLYFQDWSAGHNATVVPVTGIPGKQWSFFSFGTVFATDDLITEGLDESSAEIGRAQGIYVTSALDGSSTHVLISIVFTNEEYGGSTLEIQGTSRQFEKVREVSVVAGTGKFRYARGYVTFETVYLDKAIAYSVIRFSNGTKLSTKTNQTDLLLLLAMLIFSQSEELGLRKETKMTLYFQDYSAGSNATVVPVTGIPGKLWSFFGFGTIFVTNDTITEGLDKNSAQIARAQGIYVTSALDGSRTCFDINCVHQ
;
A
#
# COMPACT_ATOMS: atom_id res chain seq x y z
N MET A 1 -46.78 -23.82 -36.94
CA MET A 1 -46.57 -23.54 -35.50
C MET A 1 -46.05 -24.81 -34.85
N ALA A 2 -44.81 -24.79 -34.36
CA ALA A 2 -44.26 -25.82 -33.48
C ALA A 2 -43.81 -25.12 -32.18
N PRO A 3 -44.11 -25.65 -30.98
CA PRO A 3 -43.73 -24.99 -29.75
C PRO A 3 -42.25 -25.21 -29.48
N LYS A 4 -41.51 -24.12 -29.21
CA LYS A 4 -40.14 -24.20 -28.69
C LYS A 4 -40.20 -24.84 -27.30
N SER A 5 -39.54 -25.99 -27.16
CA SER A 5 -39.31 -26.66 -25.89
C SER A 5 -38.49 -25.75 -24.97
N ALA A 6 -39.10 -25.32 -23.86
CA ALA A 6 -38.40 -24.63 -22.79
C ALA A 6 -37.69 -25.67 -21.92
N SER A 7 -36.36 -25.74 -21.99
CA SER A 7 -35.56 -26.54 -21.05
C SER A 7 -35.75 -25.97 -19.64
N ARG A 8 -36.41 -26.73 -18.76
CA ARG A 8 -36.66 -26.33 -17.37
C ARG A 8 -35.34 -26.20 -16.60
N PRO A 9 -35.07 -25.08 -15.91
CA PRO A 9 -33.84 -24.84 -15.14
C PRO A 9 -33.78 -25.62 -13.81
N THR A 10 -34.63 -26.62 -13.63
CA THR A 10 -34.86 -27.29 -12.34
C THR A 10 -33.70 -28.17 -11.90
N ILE A 11 -32.92 -28.76 -12.82
CA ILE A 11 -31.77 -29.61 -12.48
C ILE A 11 -30.59 -28.76 -12.00
N SER A 12 -30.37 -27.59 -12.60
CA SER A 12 -29.30 -26.65 -12.21
C SER A 12 -29.51 -26.10 -10.79
N PHE A 13 -30.76 -25.74 -10.46
CA PHE A 13 -31.10 -25.26 -9.12
C PHE A 13 -30.97 -26.34 -8.04
N LEU A 14 -31.28 -27.60 -8.37
CA LEU A 14 -31.15 -28.72 -7.44
C LEU A 14 -29.67 -29.06 -7.17
N LEU A 15 -28.82 -28.98 -8.19
CA LEU A 15 -27.37 -29.14 -8.01
C LEU A 15 -26.77 -27.99 -7.17
N LEU A 16 -27.22 -26.76 -7.40
CA LEU A 16 -26.77 -25.59 -6.64
C LEU A 16 -27.19 -25.66 -5.16
N SER A 17 -28.41 -26.14 -4.89
CA SER A 17 -28.91 -26.30 -3.51
C SER A 17 -28.24 -27.45 -2.77
N VAL A 18 -27.95 -28.56 -3.46
CA VAL A 18 -27.17 -29.67 -2.89
C VAL A 18 -25.74 -29.22 -2.61
N LEU A 19 -25.09 -28.49 -3.52
CA LEU A 19 -23.75 -27.91 -3.29
C LEU A 19 -23.75 -26.94 -2.10
N ALA A 20 -24.77 -26.07 -1.97
CA ALA A 20 -24.92 -25.16 -0.83
C ALA A 20 -25.08 -25.90 0.52
N MET A 21 -25.77 -27.04 0.54
CA MET A 21 -25.90 -27.88 1.74
C MET A 21 -24.57 -28.54 2.16
N PHE A 22 -23.65 -28.80 1.23
CA PHE A 22 -22.28 -29.26 1.56
C PHE A 22 -21.35 -28.10 1.98
N ILE A 23 -21.58 -26.88 1.49
CA ILE A 23 -20.78 -25.68 1.84
C ILE A 23 -21.10 -25.18 3.25
N CYS A 24 -22.37 -25.22 3.67
CA CYS A 24 -22.82 -24.64 4.94
C CYS A 24 -22.08 -25.19 6.19
N PRO A 25 -21.90 -26.52 6.37
CA PRO A 25 -21.15 -27.06 7.50
C PRO A 25 -19.63 -26.89 7.39
N MET A 26 -19.08 -26.50 6.23
CA MET A 26 -17.64 -26.23 6.07
C MET A 26 -17.26 -24.79 6.45
N SER A 27 -18.24 -23.87 6.52
CA SER A 27 -18.00 -22.46 6.85
C SER A 27 -17.74 -22.22 8.35
N GLU A 28 -18.15 -23.15 9.21
CA GLU A 28 -17.92 -23.08 10.67
C GLU A 28 -16.43 -23.19 11.05
N GLY A 29 -15.55 -23.54 10.11
CA GLY A 29 -14.09 -23.62 10.32
C GLY A 29 -13.27 -22.43 9.81
N MET A 30 -13.87 -21.46 9.11
CA MET A 30 -13.16 -20.29 8.56
C MET A 30 -13.13 -19.13 9.54
N HIS A 31 -12.55 -19.33 10.72
CA HIS A 31 -12.26 -18.20 11.61
C HIS A 31 -11.00 -17.49 11.08
N LEU A 32 -11.16 -16.34 10.43
CA LEU A 32 -10.02 -15.43 10.25
C LEU A 32 -9.48 -15.10 11.64
N ALA A 33 -8.23 -15.46 11.90
CA ALA A 33 -7.55 -15.02 13.10
C ALA A 33 -7.43 -13.49 13.09
N GLU A 34 -7.63 -12.88 14.25
CA GLU A 34 -7.35 -11.46 14.45
C GLU A 34 -6.12 -11.37 15.33
N THR A 35 -4.98 -11.04 14.73
CA THR A 35 -3.77 -10.75 15.50
C THR A 35 -3.77 -9.26 15.79
N LYS A 36 -3.82 -8.90 17.08
CA LYS A 36 -3.58 -7.52 17.53
C LYS A 36 -2.13 -7.43 18.00
N MET A 37 -1.41 -6.45 17.47
CA MET A 37 -0.04 -6.16 17.87
C MET A 37 0.11 -4.65 18.10
N THR A 38 0.91 -4.31 19.10
CA THR A 38 1.39 -2.96 19.33
C THR A 38 2.90 -3.03 19.30
N LEU A 39 3.51 -2.26 18.41
CA LEU A 39 4.95 -2.25 18.17
C LEU A 39 5.44 -0.80 18.22
N TYR A 40 6.72 -0.58 18.49
CA TYR A 40 7.29 0.76 18.60
C TYR A 40 8.48 0.90 17.66
N PHE A 41 8.38 1.84 16.73
CA PHE A 41 9.44 2.15 15.79
C PHE A 41 10.34 3.20 16.45
N GLN A 42 11.64 2.93 16.44
CA GLN A 42 12.68 3.82 16.93
C GLN A 42 13.31 4.53 15.72
N ASP A 43 12.79 5.72 15.41
CA ASP A 43 13.12 6.47 14.19
C ASP A 43 14.17 7.54 14.51
N TRP A 44 15.36 7.36 13.93
CA TRP A 44 16.45 8.31 13.94
C TRP A 44 16.57 8.98 12.58
N SER A 45 16.08 10.21 12.50
CA SER A 45 16.00 10.99 11.26
C SER A 45 17.27 11.80 10.94
N ALA A 46 18.26 11.82 11.84
CA ALA A 46 19.57 12.45 11.62
C ALA A 46 20.64 11.89 12.58
N GLY A 47 21.89 12.35 12.41
CA GLY A 47 23.02 11.95 13.26
C GLY A 47 23.76 10.72 12.73
N HIS A 48 24.76 10.24 13.48
CA HIS A 48 25.59 9.10 13.08
C HIS A 48 24.80 7.77 13.04
N ASN A 49 23.75 7.68 13.85
CA ASN A 49 22.90 6.50 13.98
C ASN A 49 21.59 6.64 13.18
N ALA A 50 21.55 7.53 12.17
CA ALA A 50 20.34 7.75 11.39
C ALA A 50 19.85 6.44 10.74
N THR A 51 18.60 6.09 11.01
CA THR A 51 17.89 4.95 10.41
C THR A 51 17.02 5.39 9.25
N VAL A 52 16.70 6.68 9.17
CA VAL A 52 15.99 7.29 8.04
C VAL A 52 16.88 8.34 7.38
N VAL A 53 17.19 8.14 6.10
CA VAL A 53 18.13 8.98 5.36
C VAL A 53 17.55 9.42 4.01
N PRO A 54 17.66 10.71 3.63
CA PRO A 54 17.29 11.14 2.29
C PRO A 54 18.29 10.58 1.28
N VAL A 55 17.79 9.83 0.30
CA VAL A 55 18.64 9.18 -0.73
C VAL A 55 18.59 9.91 -2.06
N THR A 56 17.47 10.58 -2.36
CA THR A 56 17.34 11.41 -3.55
C THR A 56 16.20 12.42 -3.41
N GLY A 57 16.19 13.41 -4.30
CA GLY A 57 15.12 14.39 -4.39
C GLY A 57 15.28 15.29 -5.61
N ILE A 58 14.47 16.34 -5.68
CA ILE A 58 14.52 17.28 -6.80
C ILE A 58 15.90 17.98 -6.83
N PRO A 59 16.62 17.96 -7.97
CA PRO A 59 17.91 18.65 -8.09
C PRO A 59 17.83 20.14 -7.74
N GLY A 60 18.80 20.63 -6.96
CA GLY A 60 18.85 22.03 -6.55
C GLY A 60 17.83 22.43 -5.47
N LYS A 61 17.04 21.48 -4.95
CA LYS A 61 16.17 21.68 -3.78
C LYS A 61 16.81 21.06 -2.54
N GLN A 62 16.42 21.57 -1.37
CA GLN A 62 16.75 20.90 -0.11
C GLN A 62 16.03 19.55 -0.06
N TRP A 63 16.73 18.52 0.39
CA TRP A 63 16.13 17.20 0.65
C TRP A 63 15.79 17.15 2.13
N SER A 64 14.49 17.17 2.44
CA SER A 64 13.98 17.17 3.81
C SER A 64 12.55 16.63 3.84
N PHE A 65 12.07 16.25 5.02
CA PHE A 65 10.72 15.71 5.20
C PHE A 65 9.60 16.67 4.77
N PHE A 66 9.92 17.96 4.61
CA PHE A 66 8.99 19.01 4.19
C PHE A 66 9.07 19.31 2.69
N SER A 67 9.99 18.66 1.96
CA SER A 67 10.29 19.00 0.58
C SER A 67 9.71 17.94 -0.35
N PHE A 68 8.70 18.33 -1.12
CA PHE A 68 8.10 17.49 -2.16
C PHE A 68 9.18 16.83 -3.05
N GLY A 69 8.98 15.55 -3.33
CA GLY A 69 9.91 14.76 -4.14
C GLY A 69 11.09 14.19 -3.38
N THR A 70 11.25 14.46 -2.08
CA THR A 70 12.30 13.81 -1.30
C THR A 70 11.95 12.35 -1.05
N VAL A 71 12.88 11.46 -1.38
CA VAL A 71 12.79 10.02 -1.13
C VAL A 71 13.78 9.65 -0.03
N PHE A 72 13.29 8.92 0.96
CA PHE A 72 14.06 8.42 2.09
C PHE A 72 14.16 6.90 2.02
N ALA A 73 15.32 6.37 2.38
CA ALA A 73 15.42 4.96 2.80
C ALA A 73 15.25 4.90 4.32
N THR A 74 14.56 3.87 4.80
CA THR A 74 14.38 3.58 6.24
C THR A 74 14.80 2.14 6.55
N ASP A 75 15.41 1.96 7.71
CA ASP A 75 15.67 0.69 8.39
C ASP A 75 15.54 0.87 9.90
N ASP A 76 14.33 1.19 10.38
CA ASP A 76 14.09 1.49 11.80
C ASP A 76 14.06 0.22 12.66
N LEU A 77 14.56 0.32 13.88
CA LEU A 77 14.41 -0.72 14.89
C LEU A 77 12.95 -0.76 15.36
N ILE A 78 12.39 -1.97 15.48
CA ILE A 78 11.07 -2.17 16.07
C ILE A 78 11.22 -2.90 17.40
N THR A 79 10.70 -2.30 18.46
CA THR A 79 10.78 -2.84 19.83
C THR A 79 9.39 -3.14 20.41
N GLU A 80 9.38 -3.97 21.46
CA GLU A 80 8.16 -4.36 22.19
C GLU A 80 7.61 -3.20 23.03
N GLY A 81 8.47 -2.34 23.55
CA GLY A 81 8.10 -1.20 24.39
C GLY A 81 8.59 0.14 23.84
N LEU A 82 8.20 1.23 24.53
CA LEU A 82 8.59 2.60 24.19
C LEU A 82 10.11 2.83 24.27
N ASP A 83 10.78 2.10 25.16
CA ASP A 83 12.22 2.21 25.39
C ASP A 83 12.98 1.50 24.27
N GLU A 84 13.98 2.17 23.69
CA GLU A 84 14.86 1.61 22.65
C GLU A 84 15.62 0.37 23.14
N SER A 85 15.85 0.24 24.44
CA SER A 85 16.49 -0.93 25.06
C SER A 85 15.54 -2.11 25.31
N SER A 86 14.24 -1.95 25.03
CA SER A 86 13.27 -3.05 25.13
C SER A 86 13.52 -4.11 24.04
N ALA A 87 12.90 -5.28 24.20
CA ALA A 87 13.15 -6.42 23.32
C ALA A 87 12.90 -6.05 21.84
N GLU A 88 13.87 -6.38 20.99
CA GLU A 88 13.74 -6.23 19.55
C GLU A 88 12.68 -7.22 19.03
N ILE A 89 11.76 -6.70 18.22
CA ILE A 89 10.74 -7.48 17.53
C ILE A 89 11.10 -7.70 16.06
N GLY A 90 11.76 -6.71 15.44
CA GLY A 90 12.09 -6.71 14.03
C GLY A 90 12.60 -5.38 13.52
N ARG A 91 12.51 -5.19 12.21
CA ARG A 91 12.93 -3.98 11.50
C ARG A 91 11.84 -3.45 10.57
N ALA A 92 11.74 -2.14 10.43
CA ALA A 92 10.91 -1.51 9.40
C ALA A 92 11.79 -1.05 8.25
N GLN A 93 11.66 -1.69 7.09
CA GLN A 93 12.56 -1.49 5.96
C GLN A 93 11.80 -1.04 4.72
N GLY A 94 12.32 -0.03 4.01
CA GLY A 94 11.71 0.42 2.77
C GLY A 94 11.98 1.87 2.46
N ILE A 95 10.98 2.54 1.90
CA ILE A 95 11.07 3.94 1.49
C ILE A 95 9.88 4.77 1.95
N TYR A 96 10.18 6.04 2.19
CA TYR A 96 9.20 7.10 2.36
C TYR A 96 9.40 8.14 1.26
N VAL A 97 8.31 8.69 0.74
CA VAL A 97 8.36 9.72 -0.30
C VAL A 97 7.50 10.90 0.10
N THR A 98 8.07 12.08 0.29
CA THR A 98 7.27 13.30 0.51
C THR A 98 6.51 13.63 -0.78
N SER A 99 5.26 13.18 -0.84
CA SER A 99 4.46 13.09 -2.07
C SER A 99 3.39 14.18 -2.18
N ALA A 100 3.09 14.90 -1.10
CA ALA A 100 2.26 16.10 -1.21
C ALA A 100 3.07 17.31 -1.70
N LEU A 101 2.51 18.13 -2.60
CA LEU A 101 3.21 19.30 -3.18
C LEU A 101 3.56 20.35 -2.11
N ASP A 102 2.76 20.42 -1.05
CA ASP A 102 2.98 21.27 0.12
C ASP A 102 3.87 20.61 1.20
N GLY A 103 4.37 19.40 0.95
CA GLY A 103 5.18 18.63 1.88
C GLY A 103 4.42 18.02 3.06
N SER A 104 3.09 18.11 3.10
CA SER A 104 2.27 17.70 4.25
C SER A 104 2.12 16.19 4.44
N SER A 105 2.35 15.41 3.38
CA SER A 105 2.11 13.97 3.37
C SER A 105 3.25 13.21 2.72
N THR A 106 3.47 12.01 3.25
CA THR A 106 4.42 11.03 2.77
C THR A 106 3.68 9.81 2.22
N HIS A 107 4.08 9.34 1.05
CA HIS A 107 3.73 8.01 0.56
C HIS A 107 4.68 6.99 1.18
N VAL A 108 4.12 6.02 1.89
CA VAL A 108 4.80 4.98 2.66
C VAL A 108 4.85 3.71 1.83
N LEU A 109 6.03 3.11 1.68
CA LEU A 109 6.23 1.75 1.16
C LEU A 109 7.27 1.05 2.05
N ILE A 110 6.80 0.34 3.07
CA ILE A 110 7.69 -0.35 4.01
C ILE A 110 7.24 -1.78 4.28
N SER A 111 8.21 -2.62 4.61
CA SER A 111 8.03 -3.97 5.12
C SER A 111 8.39 -3.99 6.60
N ILE A 112 7.52 -4.57 7.43
CA ILE A 112 7.88 -4.98 8.79
C ILE A 112 8.46 -6.38 8.71
N VAL A 113 9.76 -6.50 9.00
CA VAL A 113 10.51 -7.75 8.97
C VAL A 113 10.69 -8.26 10.39
N PHE A 114 9.98 -9.33 10.75
CA PHE A 114 10.00 -9.87 12.11
C PHE A 114 11.20 -10.78 12.33
N THR A 115 11.91 -10.57 13.44
CA THR A 115 13.09 -11.34 13.86
C THR A 115 12.90 -12.04 15.21
N ASN A 116 11.84 -11.71 15.95
CA ASN A 116 11.53 -12.34 17.23
C ASN A 116 11.12 -13.81 17.10
N GLU A 117 11.08 -14.53 18.22
CA GLU A 117 10.70 -15.96 18.24
C GLU A 117 9.28 -16.21 17.71
N GLU A 118 8.34 -15.31 18.01
CA GLU A 118 6.93 -15.52 17.67
C GLU A 118 6.66 -15.36 16.16
N TYR A 119 7.22 -14.33 15.51
CA TYR A 119 6.90 -14.00 14.12
C TYR A 119 8.09 -14.12 13.16
N GLY A 120 9.25 -14.55 13.67
CA GLY A 120 10.52 -14.66 12.95
C GLY A 120 10.39 -15.22 11.53
N GLY A 121 10.94 -14.48 10.56
CA GLY A 121 10.91 -14.84 9.14
C GLY A 121 9.59 -14.54 8.42
N SER A 122 8.62 -13.91 9.10
CA SER A 122 7.41 -13.36 8.48
C SER A 122 7.57 -11.87 8.18
N THR A 123 6.76 -11.35 7.26
CA THR A 123 6.70 -9.91 6.96
C THR A 123 5.26 -9.40 6.87
N LEU A 124 5.08 -8.11 7.15
CA LEU A 124 3.88 -7.35 6.78
C LEU A 124 4.27 -6.24 5.81
N GLU A 125 3.54 -6.11 4.71
CA GLU A 125 3.77 -5.07 3.70
C GLU A 125 2.77 -3.93 3.91
N ILE A 126 3.30 -2.73 4.11
CA ILE A 126 2.54 -1.52 4.42
C ILE A 126 2.72 -0.51 3.28
N GLN A 127 1.60 -0.04 2.75
CA GLN A 127 1.59 0.90 1.64
C GLN A 127 0.44 1.90 1.78
N GLY A 128 0.72 3.18 1.53
CA GLY A 128 -0.34 4.19 1.47
C GLY A 128 0.14 5.61 1.76
N THR A 129 -0.82 6.54 1.87
CA THR A 129 -0.51 7.95 2.14
C THR A 129 -0.64 8.21 3.62
N SER A 130 0.42 8.77 4.19
CA SER A 130 0.55 9.11 5.60
C SER A 130 0.68 10.62 5.72
N ARG A 131 -0.30 11.26 6.37
CA ARG A 131 -0.25 12.69 6.71
C ARG A 131 0.73 12.89 7.85
N GLN A 132 2.03 12.90 7.54
CA GLN A 132 3.14 12.71 8.47
C GLN A 132 3.15 13.67 9.68
N PHE A 133 2.51 14.84 9.59
CA PHE A 133 2.43 15.81 10.69
C PHE A 133 1.18 15.64 11.57
N GLU A 134 0.22 14.81 11.17
CA GLU A 134 -0.87 14.40 12.04
C GLU A 134 -0.38 13.41 13.10
N LYS A 135 -0.98 13.48 14.29
CA LYS A 135 -0.57 12.67 15.44
C LYS A 135 -0.75 11.17 15.17
N VAL A 136 -1.89 10.79 14.58
CA VAL A 136 -2.29 9.41 14.29
C VAL A 136 -2.63 9.30 12.81
N ARG A 137 -2.08 8.29 12.13
CA ARG A 137 -2.15 8.14 10.66
C ARG A 137 -2.49 6.71 10.31
N GLU A 138 -3.52 6.49 9.51
CA GLU A 138 -3.91 5.17 9.04
C GLU A 138 -3.26 4.83 7.70
N VAL A 139 -2.67 3.64 7.58
CA VAL A 139 -2.02 3.15 6.35
C VAL A 139 -2.40 1.69 6.12
N SER A 140 -2.52 1.27 4.87
CA SER A 140 -3.01 -0.07 4.52
C SER A 140 -1.94 -1.15 4.68
N VAL A 141 -2.37 -2.33 5.15
CA VAL A 141 -1.63 -3.60 5.05
C VAL A 141 -2.01 -4.24 3.72
N VAL A 142 -1.08 -4.24 2.77
CA VAL A 142 -1.32 -4.68 1.39
C VAL A 142 -0.88 -6.11 1.12
N ALA A 143 -0.06 -6.72 1.99
CA ALA A 143 0.32 -8.13 1.94
C ALA A 143 1.01 -8.57 3.23
N GLY A 144 1.38 -9.85 3.28
CA GLY A 144 2.28 -10.40 4.28
C GLY A 144 2.81 -11.77 3.86
N THR A 145 3.89 -12.19 4.50
CA THR A 145 4.56 -13.48 4.27
C THR A 145 4.62 -14.31 5.55
N GLY A 146 5.09 -15.56 5.47
CA GLY A 146 5.20 -16.44 6.63
C GLY A 146 3.85 -16.64 7.34
N LYS A 147 3.81 -16.33 8.64
CA LYS A 147 2.58 -16.39 9.46
C LYS A 147 1.50 -15.42 8.98
N PHE A 148 1.89 -14.30 8.38
CA PHE A 148 0.99 -13.25 7.89
C PHE A 148 0.61 -13.42 6.41
N ARG A 149 0.75 -14.63 5.85
CA ARG A 149 0.36 -14.90 4.47
C ARG A 149 -1.12 -14.55 4.26
N TYR A 150 -1.41 -13.75 3.22
CA TYR A 150 -2.75 -13.21 2.92
C TYR A 150 -3.25 -12.14 3.90
N ALA A 151 -2.35 -11.53 4.68
CA ALA A 151 -2.68 -10.36 5.47
C ALA A 151 -3.30 -9.24 4.62
N ARG A 152 -4.37 -8.66 5.14
CA ARG A 152 -5.12 -7.53 4.59
C ARG A 152 -5.62 -6.69 5.76
N GLY A 153 -5.60 -5.38 5.58
CA GLY A 153 -6.18 -4.48 6.56
C GLY A 153 -5.51 -3.13 6.65
N TYR A 154 -5.40 -2.61 7.86
CA TYR A 154 -4.82 -1.30 8.13
C TYR A 154 -4.07 -1.27 9.46
N VAL A 155 -3.17 -0.30 9.55
CA VAL A 155 -2.37 0.00 10.73
C VAL A 155 -2.49 1.48 11.03
N THR A 156 -2.35 1.83 12.30
CA THR A 156 -2.20 3.21 12.74
C THR A 156 -0.77 3.46 13.19
N PHE A 157 -0.19 4.54 12.71
CA PHE A 157 1.06 5.10 13.19
C PHE A 157 0.75 6.30 14.07
N GLU A 158 1.13 6.25 15.34
CA GLU A 158 1.02 7.37 16.28
C GLU A 158 2.40 7.83 16.74
N THR A 159 2.71 9.12 16.55
CA THR A 159 3.93 9.69 17.11
C THR A 159 3.72 9.95 18.60
N VAL A 160 4.29 9.08 19.45
CA VAL A 160 4.10 9.10 20.90
C VAL A 160 5.21 9.85 21.63
N TYR A 161 6.38 9.96 21.00
CA TYR A 161 7.50 10.77 21.48
C TYR A 161 8.24 11.41 20.32
N LEU A 162 8.73 12.63 20.51
CA LEU A 162 9.51 13.37 19.53
C LEU A 162 10.51 14.28 20.25
N ASP A 163 11.80 14.03 20.03
CA ASP A 163 12.88 14.94 20.37
C ASP A 163 13.49 15.53 19.09
N LYS A 164 13.17 16.79 18.83
CA LYS A 164 13.63 17.51 17.65
C LYS A 164 15.11 17.87 17.70
N ALA A 165 15.70 17.99 18.89
CA ALA A 165 17.10 18.40 19.04
C ALA A 165 18.06 17.32 18.54
N ILE A 166 17.69 16.07 18.75
CA ILE A 166 18.46 14.89 18.33
C ILE A 166 17.84 14.15 17.14
N ALA A 167 16.73 14.67 16.60
CA ALA A 167 15.98 14.09 15.48
C ALA A 167 15.54 12.63 15.75
N TYR A 168 15.06 12.37 16.95
CA TYR A 168 14.61 11.05 17.39
C TYR A 168 13.09 11.06 17.62
N SER A 169 12.40 10.03 17.17
CA SER A 169 10.98 9.86 17.45
C SER A 169 10.63 8.41 17.72
N VAL A 170 9.62 8.22 18.58
CA VAL A 170 9.03 6.90 18.81
C VAL A 170 7.65 6.89 18.20
N ILE A 171 7.42 5.97 17.27
CA ILE A 171 6.15 5.81 16.58
C ILE A 171 5.51 4.51 17.02
N ARG A 172 4.35 4.59 17.67
CA ARG A 172 3.53 3.44 17.99
C ARG A 172 2.81 2.98 16.72
N PHE A 173 3.07 1.73 16.35
CA PHE A 173 2.32 0.98 15.38
C PHE A 173 1.24 0.17 16.11
N SER A 174 0.01 0.25 15.64
CA SER A 174 -1.08 -0.60 16.12
C SER A 174 -1.89 -1.08 14.93
N ASN A 175 -2.09 -2.38 14.80
CA ASN A 175 -2.91 -2.90 13.71
C ASN A 175 -4.39 -2.99 14.11
N GLY A 176 -5.26 -2.70 13.15
CA GLY A 176 -6.71 -2.70 13.36
C GLY A 176 -7.43 -3.93 12.80
N THR A 177 -6.73 -4.96 12.30
CA THR A 177 -7.33 -5.91 11.36
C THR A 177 -7.06 -7.39 11.58
N LYS A 178 -8.02 -8.18 11.09
CA LYS A 178 -8.02 -9.66 10.97
C LYS A 178 -6.91 -10.15 10.05
N LEU A 179 -5.75 -10.47 10.60
CA LEU A 179 -4.65 -11.12 9.89
C LEU A 179 -5.03 -12.59 9.62
N SER A 180 -5.40 -12.91 8.38
CA SER A 180 -5.70 -14.31 8.00
C SER A 180 -4.44 -15.17 8.16
N THR A 181 -4.32 -15.92 9.26
CA THR A 181 -3.27 -16.90 9.45
C THR A 181 -3.79 -18.28 9.04
N LYS A 182 -3.00 -19.05 8.28
CA LYS A 182 -3.36 -20.40 7.81
C LYS A 182 -3.63 -21.34 9.00
N THR A 183 -4.83 -21.89 9.14
CA THR A 183 -5.06 -23.17 9.83
C THR A 183 -4.79 -24.31 8.84
N ASN A 184 -4.19 -25.40 9.31
CA ASN A 184 -3.54 -26.47 8.54
C ASN A 184 -4.46 -27.36 7.66
N GLN A 185 -5.54 -26.84 7.06
CA GLN A 185 -6.50 -27.68 6.35
C GLN A 185 -7.22 -26.99 5.17
N THR A 186 -6.52 -26.36 4.23
CA THR A 186 -7.20 -25.62 3.13
C THR A 186 -6.36 -25.46 1.85
N ASP A 187 -6.20 -26.52 1.06
CA ASP A 187 -5.89 -26.36 -0.39
C ASP A 187 -7.15 -26.53 -1.25
N LEU A 188 -8.07 -27.44 -0.88
CA LEU A 188 -9.32 -27.68 -1.63
C LEU A 188 -10.35 -26.54 -1.47
N LEU A 189 -10.43 -25.95 -0.29
CA LEU A 189 -11.37 -24.87 0.05
C LEU A 189 -11.00 -23.53 -0.60
N LEU A 190 -9.71 -23.25 -0.77
CA LEU A 190 -9.26 -22.03 -1.44
C LEU A 190 -9.57 -22.08 -2.94
N LEU A 191 -9.38 -23.26 -3.56
CA LEU A 191 -9.82 -23.55 -4.92
C LEU A 191 -11.34 -23.41 -5.06
N LEU A 192 -12.12 -23.91 -4.08
CA LEU A 192 -13.58 -23.78 -4.10
C LEU A 192 -14.05 -22.34 -3.89
N ALA A 193 -13.39 -21.57 -3.02
CA ALA A 193 -13.65 -20.15 -2.85
C ALA A 193 -13.35 -19.39 -4.15
N MET A 194 -12.21 -19.66 -4.81
CA MET A 194 -11.89 -19.08 -6.12
C MET A 194 -12.92 -19.45 -7.21
N LEU A 195 -13.44 -20.67 -7.19
CA LEU A 195 -14.53 -21.11 -8.08
C LEU A 195 -15.85 -20.40 -7.78
N ILE A 196 -16.19 -20.18 -6.50
CA ILE A 196 -17.37 -19.39 -6.10
C ILE A 196 -17.17 -17.91 -6.47
N PHE A 197 -15.96 -17.35 -6.29
CA PHE A 197 -15.61 -16.01 -6.74
C PHE A 197 -15.82 -15.87 -8.25
N SER A 198 -15.32 -16.84 -9.03
CA SER A 198 -15.52 -16.90 -10.48
C SER A 198 -16.99 -17.04 -10.89
N GLN A 199 -17.77 -17.90 -10.22
CA GLN A 199 -19.21 -18.06 -10.53
C GLN A 199 -20.06 -16.88 -10.05
N SER A 200 -19.67 -16.17 -8.99
CA SER A 200 -20.39 -14.99 -8.49
C SER A 200 -20.34 -13.81 -9.47
N GLU A 201 -19.26 -13.75 -10.26
CA GLU A 201 -19.08 -12.82 -11.37
C GLU A 201 -20.02 -13.16 -12.53
N GLU A 202 -20.18 -14.45 -12.83
CA GLU A 202 -21.09 -14.98 -13.86
C GLU A 202 -22.58 -14.85 -13.48
N LEU A 203 -22.91 -14.87 -12.19
CA LEU A 203 -24.27 -14.73 -11.64
C LEU A 203 -24.72 -13.27 -11.43
N GLY A 204 -23.87 -12.27 -11.72
CA GLY A 204 -24.24 -10.85 -11.62
C GLY A 204 -24.57 -10.36 -10.21
N LEU A 205 -24.21 -11.12 -9.17
CA LEU A 205 -24.45 -10.81 -7.76
C LEU A 205 -23.52 -9.70 -7.23
N ARG A 206 -22.48 -9.36 -7.98
CA ARG A 206 -21.56 -8.26 -7.67
C ARG A 206 -21.94 -7.04 -8.48
N LYS A 207 -22.27 -5.94 -7.80
CA LYS A 207 -22.39 -4.62 -8.43
C LYS A 207 -20.96 -4.17 -8.77
N GLU A 208 -20.56 -4.31 -10.03
CA GLU A 208 -19.33 -3.68 -10.50
C GLU A 208 -19.52 -2.16 -10.51
N THR A 209 -18.80 -1.47 -9.62
CA THR A 209 -18.68 -0.02 -9.71
C THR A 209 -17.63 0.31 -10.76
N LYS A 210 -18.07 0.57 -11.99
CA LYS A 210 -17.18 1.07 -13.04
C LYS A 210 -16.93 2.56 -12.81
N MET A 211 -15.77 2.89 -12.25
CA MET A 211 -15.31 4.27 -12.11
C MET A 211 -14.37 4.61 -13.26
N THR A 212 -14.59 5.74 -13.93
CA THR A 212 -13.64 6.32 -14.89
C THR A 212 -13.08 7.58 -14.27
N LEU A 213 -11.75 7.63 -14.13
CA LEU A 213 -11.01 8.72 -13.52
C LEU A 213 -10.01 9.26 -14.54
N TYR A 214 -9.81 10.57 -14.56
CA TYR A 214 -8.83 11.21 -15.44
C TYR A 214 -7.70 11.80 -14.62
N PHE A 215 -6.47 11.39 -14.92
CA PHE A 215 -5.27 11.87 -14.28
C PHE A 215 -4.73 13.05 -15.09
N GLN A 216 -4.60 14.21 -14.45
CA GLN A 216 -4.07 15.41 -15.07
C GLN A 216 -2.58 15.52 -14.74
N ASP A 217 -1.76 14.87 -15.57
CA ASP A 217 -0.29 14.81 -15.44
C ASP A 217 0.36 16.02 -16.12
N TYR A 218 0.97 16.89 -15.32
CA TYR A 218 1.76 18.03 -15.78
C TYR A 218 3.25 17.73 -15.59
N SER A 219 3.93 17.35 -16.67
CA SER A 219 5.35 16.94 -16.65
C SER A 219 6.36 18.07 -16.86
N ALA A 220 5.91 19.30 -17.09
CA ALA A 220 6.78 20.45 -17.32
C ALA A 220 6.10 21.78 -16.95
N GLY A 221 6.92 22.83 -16.82
CA GLY A 221 6.48 24.19 -16.49
C GLY A 221 6.43 24.48 -14.98
N SER A 222 5.98 25.68 -14.61
CA SER A 222 5.91 26.11 -13.21
C SER A 222 4.90 25.31 -12.37
N ASN A 223 3.96 24.63 -13.03
CA ASN A 223 2.86 23.90 -12.40
C ASN A 223 3.04 22.39 -12.54
N ALA A 224 4.28 21.92 -12.74
CA ALA A 224 4.53 20.49 -12.87
C ALA A 224 4.08 19.74 -11.61
N THR A 225 3.25 18.71 -11.81
CA THR A 225 2.74 17.81 -10.76
C THR A 225 3.55 16.53 -10.68
N VAL A 226 4.38 16.28 -11.69
CA VAL A 226 5.35 15.19 -11.69
C VAL A 226 6.76 15.71 -11.93
N VAL A 227 7.70 15.16 -11.17
CA VAL A 227 9.09 15.62 -11.19
C VAL A 227 10.06 14.44 -11.17
N PRO A 228 11.11 14.43 -12.01
CA PRO A 228 12.17 13.44 -11.91
C PRO A 228 12.99 13.70 -10.65
N VAL A 229 13.19 12.67 -9.84
CA VAL A 229 13.96 12.75 -8.59
C VAL A 229 15.28 11.99 -8.65
N THR A 230 15.41 11.02 -9.56
CA THR A 230 16.67 10.37 -9.88
C THR A 230 16.60 9.65 -11.23
N GLY A 231 17.74 9.24 -11.76
CA GLY A 231 17.85 8.48 -12.99
C GLY A 231 19.27 7.98 -13.22
N ILE A 232 19.52 7.41 -14.40
CA ILE A 232 20.84 6.85 -14.72
C ILE A 232 21.90 7.96 -14.72
N PRO A 233 23.02 7.81 -13.97
CA PRO A 233 24.10 8.78 -13.97
C PRO A 233 24.61 9.08 -15.38
N GLY A 234 24.81 10.37 -15.69
CA GLY A 234 25.26 10.82 -17.01
C GLY A 234 24.20 10.79 -18.12
N LYS A 235 22.96 10.40 -17.81
CA LYS A 235 21.82 10.53 -18.74
C LYS A 235 20.89 11.65 -18.31
N LEU A 236 20.17 12.22 -19.28
CA LEU A 236 19.11 13.19 -19.02
C LEU A 236 17.94 12.51 -18.31
N TRP A 237 17.57 13.01 -17.13
CA TRP A 237 16.39 12.57 -16.40
C TRP A 237 15.16 13.21 -17.05
N SER A 238 14.46 12.42 -17.85
CA SER A 238 13.31 12.88 -18.64
C SER A 238 12.23 11.81 -18.65
N PHE A 239 11.00 12.20 -18.98
CA PHE A 239 9.85 11.29 -19.00
C PHE A 239 10.11 10.02 -19.84
N PHE A 240 10.85 10.16 -20.93
CA PHE A 240 11.21 9.05 -21.83
C PHE A 240 12.55 8.38 -21.50
N GLY A 241 13.25 8.84 -20.46
CA GLY A 241 14.54 8.31 -20.05
C GLY A 241 14.37 7.03 -19.24
N PHE A 242 14.76 5.88 -19.79
CA PHE A 242 14.80 4.62 -19.05
C PHE A 242 15.53 4.75 -17.70
N GLY A 243 14.93 4.19 -16.65
CA GLY A 243 15.45 4.22 -15.28
C GLY A 243 15.24 5.55 -14.56
N THR A 244 14.53 6.52 -15.16
CA THR A 244 14.16 7.76 -14.46
C THR A 244 13.02 7.48 -13.50
N ILE A 245 13.19 7.85 -12.24
CA ILE A 245 12.19 7.75 -11.18
C ILE A 245 11.56 9.12 -10.98
N PHE A 246 10.24 9.12 -10.89
CA PHE A 246 9.40 10.29 -10.71
C PHE A 246 8.64 10.21 -9.40
N VAL A 247 8.42 11.37 -8.79
CA VAL A 247 7.42 11.55 -7.74
C VAL A 247 6.27 12.32 -8.36
N THR A 248 5.05 11.80 -8.19
CA THR A 248 3.82 12.39 -8.74
C THR A 248 2.87 12.84 -7.62
N ASN A 249 2.19 13.94 -7.88
CA ASN A 249 1.01 14.39 -7.16
C ASN A 249 -0.01 14.94 -8.14
N ASP A 250 -0.58 14.09 -8.99
CA ASP A 250 -1.47 14.50 -10.07
C ASP A 250 -2.88 14.76 -9.58
N THR A 251 -3.55 15.72 -10.20
CA THR A 251 -4.96 15.99 -9.95
C THR A 251 -5.80 14.88 -10.61
N ILE A 252 -6.77 14.32 -9.90
CA ILE A 252 -7.77 13.41 -10.47
C ILE A 252 -9.07 14.18 -10.70
N THR A 253 -9.59 14.15 -11.93
CA THR A 253 -10.82 14.84 -12.34
C THR A 253 -11.91 13.88 -12.79
N GLU A 254 -13.16 14.34 -12.74
CA GLU A 254 -14.34 13.59 -13.23
C GLU A 254 -14.40 13.48 -14.76
N GLY A 255 -13.74 14.40 -15.47
CA GLY A 255 -13.74 14.51 -16.92
C GLY A 255 -12.34 14.77 -17.48
N LEU A 256 -12.19 14.61 -18.80
CA LEU A 256 -10.93 14.78 -19.52
C LEU A 256 -10.46 16.24 -19.58
N ASP A 257 -11.38 17.19 -19.54
CA ASP A 257 -11.05 18.61 -19.64
C ASP A 257 -10.22 19.05 -18.42
N LYS A 258 -9.19 19.85 -18.66
CA LYS A 258 -8.32 20.40 -17.60
C LYS A 258 -9.07 21.23 -16.56
N ASN A 259 -10.26 21.73 -16.89
CA ASN A 259 -11.13 22.50 -16.01
C ASN A 259 -12.24 21.64 -15.39
N SER A 260 -12.28 20.33 -15.66
CA SER A 260 -13.21 19.41 -14.99
C SER A 260 -13.00 19.42 -13.48
N ALA A 261 -14.06 19.16 -12.72
CA ALA A 261 -14.00 19.18 -11.27
C ALA A 261 -12.94 18.19 -10.76
N GLN A 262 -12.06 18.69 -9.89
CA GLN A 262 -11.14 17.85 -9.15
C GLN A 262 -11.91 17.07 -8.07
N ILE A 263 -11.64 15.78 -7.99
CA ILE A 263 -12.28 14.86 -7.03
C ILE A 263 -11.29 14.18 -6.09
N ALA A 264 -10.01 14.08 -6.49
CA ALA A 264 -8.97 13.44 -5.69
C ALA A 264 -7.57 13.88 -6.18
N ARG A 265 -6.53 13.33 -5.55
CA ARG A 265 -5.14 13.39 -6.05
C ARG A 265 -4.51 12.02 -6.08
N ALA A 266 -3.65 11.78 -7.06
CA ALA A 266 -2.82 10.58 -7.15
C ALA A 266 -1.42 10.90 -6.65
N GLN A 267 -0.99 10.26 -5.58
CA GLN A 267 0.30 10.51 -4.95
C GLN A 267 1.14 9.23 -4.91
N GLY A 268 2.40 9.32 -5.32
CA GLY A 268 3.31 8.18 -5.25
C GLY A 268 4.53 8.33 -6.14
N ILE A 269 5.02 7.19 -6.62
CA ILE A 269 6.21 7.09 -7.47
C ILE A 269 5.92 6.32 -8.75
N TYR A 270 6.67 6.62 -9.79
CA TYR A 270 6.73 5.73 -10.94
C TYR A 270 8.10 5.79 -11.60
N VAL A 271 8.40 4.75 -12.37
CA VAL A 271 9.67 4.62 -13.09
C VAL A 271 9.42 4.37 -14.56
N THR A 272 10.18 5.04 -15.43
CA THR A 272 10.25 4.70 -16.85
C THR A 272 11.02 3.39 -17.00
N SER A 273 10.29 2.28 -17.20
CA SER A 273 10.81 0.92 -17.08
C SER A 273 11.15 0.26 -18.42
N ALA A 274 10.67 0.77 -19.55
CA ALA A 274 11.08 0.28 -20.86
C ALA A 274 12.35 0.96 -21.35
N LEU A 275 13.25 0.18 -21.96
CA LEU A 275 14.52 0.68 -22.52
C LEU A 275 14.32 1.73 -23.62
N ASP A 276 13.22 1.64 -24.35
CA ASP A 276 12.81 2.61 -25.37
C ASP A 276 12.01 3.80 -24.81
N GLY A 277 11.79 3.84 -23.49
CA GLY A 277 11.03 4.89 -22.81
C GLY A 277 9.51 4.78 -22.96
N SER A 278 8.98 3.72 -23.57
CA SER A 278 7.56 3.61 -23.93
C SER A 278 6.63 3.19 -22.80
N ARG A 279 7.16 2.67 -21.69
CA ARG A 279 6.36 2.16 -20.56
C ARG A 279 6.90 2.64 -19.23
N THR A 280 5.96 2.85 -18.32
CA THR A 280 6.17 3.22 -16.93
C THR A 280 5.54 2.19 -16.00
N CYS A 281 6.15 1.98 -14.83
CA CYS A 281 5.57 1.20 -13.73
C CYS A 281 5.25 2.15 -12.59
N PHE A 282 4.03 2.08 -12.06
CA PHE A 282 3.51 2.99 -11.04
C PHE A 282 3.31 2.27 -9.71
N ASP A 283 3.63 2.98 -8.64
CA ASP A 283 3.15 2.72 -7.30
C ASP A 283 2.52 4.01 -6.77
N ILE A 284 1.19 4.06 -6.75
CA ILE A 284 0.41 5.27 -6.48
C ILE A 284 -0.75 4.98 -5.54
N ASN A 285 -1.08 5.96 -4.71
CA ASN A 285 -2.27 5.96 -3.88
C ASN A 285 -3.20 7.14 -4.23
N CYS A 286 -4.49 6.88 -4.30
CA CYS A 286 -5.51 7.89 -4.56
C CYS A 286 -6.03 8.46 -3.23
N VAL A 287 -5.89 9.77 -3.05
CA VAL A 287 -6.26 10.48 -1.82
C VAL A 287 -7.48 11.36 -2.10
N HIS A 288 -8.55 11.20 -1.32
CA HIS A 288 -9.74 12.06 -1.39
C HIS A 288 -9.43 13.43 -0.78
N GLN A 289 -9.94 14.50 -1.40
CA GLN A 289 -9.82 15.87 -0.88
C GLN A 289 -10.77 16.17 0.28
#